data_AF-A0A1Q5E3Y2-F1
#
_entry.id   AF-A0A1Q5E3Y2-F1
#
_cell.length_a   1.000
_cell.length_b   1.000
_cell.length_c   1.000
_cell.angle_alpha   90.00
_cell.angle_beta   90.00
_cell.angle_gamma   90.00
#
_symmetry.space_group_name_H-M   'P 1'
#
loop_
_entity.id
_entity.type
_entity.pdbx_description
1 polymer ?
#
loop_
_entity_poly.entity_id
_entity_poly.type
_entity_poly.pdbx_seq_one_letter_code
_entity_poly.pdbx_strand_id
1 'polypeptide(L)' 'MGAGSVAIQVNCRGKGTVDVALKPVGLSFPLECVDGEVSSTYNEIQLKRARSEGSVQITAPSTVSWSLTVEQ' A
#
# COMPACT_ATOMS: atom_id res chain seq x y z
N MET A 1 -7.51 -8.31 -21.74
CA MET A 1 -6.48 -7.26 -21.53
C MET A 1 -6.94 -6.39 -20.38
N GLY A 2 -6.08 -6.13 -19.39
CA GLY A 2 -6.40 -5.26 -18.26
C GLY A 2 -6.54 -3.79 -18.69
N ALA A 3 -7.19 -2.97 -17.88
CA ALA A 3 -7.44 -1.57 -18.18
C ALA A 3 -6.29 -0.62 -17.78
N GLY A 4 -5.17 -1.18 -17.29
CA GLY A 4 -4.02 -0.48 -16.74
C GLY A 4 -3.46 -1.23 -15.53
N SER A 5 -2.31 -0.81 -15.02
CA SER A 5 -1.78 -1.25 -13.73
C SER A 5 -1.65 -0.07 -12.76
N VAL A 6 -1.63 -0.38 -11.47
CA VAL A 6 -1.25 0.54 -10.41
C VAL A 6 -0.24 -0.18 -9.54
N ALA A 7 0.89 0.47 -9.26
CA ALA A 7 1.87 -0.02 -8.32
C ALA A 7 1.81 0.76 -7.01
N ILE A 8 1.89 0.04 -5.90
CA ILE A 8 1.91 0.59 -4.55
C ILE A 8 3.17 0.09 -3.86
N GLN A 9 4.03 1.02 -3.47
CA GLN A 9 5.14 0.74 -2.58
C GLN A 9 4.89 1.39 -1.22
N VAL A 10 5.09 0.62 -0.15
CA VAL A 10 5.06 1.14 1.21
C VAL A 10 6.37 0.80 1.89
N ASN A 11 6.95 1.80 2.55
CA ASN A 11 8.07 1.61 3.44
C ASN A 11 7.64 2.02 4.85
N CYS A 12 8.07 1.29 5.87
CA CYS A 12 7.78 1.64 7.24
C CYS A 12 8.94 1.29 8.18
N ARG A 13 8.98 2.00 9.31
CA ARG A 13 9.94 1.77 10.39
C ARG A 13 9.29 2.04 11.74
N GLY A 14 9.63 1.21 12.71
CA GLY A 14 9.06 1.22 14.05
C GLY A 14 8.13 0.03 14.24
N LYS A 15 8.13 -0.54 15.45
CA LYS A 15 7.34 -1.72 15.78
C LYS A 15 5.84 -1.46 15.62
N GLY A 16 5.20 -2.23 14.75
CA GLY A 16 3.76 -2.20 14.52
C GLY A 16 3.39 -2.84 13.19
N THR A 17 2.12 -2.71 12.82
CA THR A 17 1.60 -3.17 11.53
C THR A 17 0.96 -2.01 10.81
N VAL A 18 1.28 -1.85 9.54
CA VAL A 18 0.63 -0.89 8.64
C VAL A 18 -0.35 -1.65 7.77
N ASP A 19 -1.62 -1.25 7.79
CA ASP A 19 -2.65 -1.79 6.91
C ASP A 19 -2.86 -0.85 5.72
N VAL A 20 -2.77 -1.42 4.51
CA VAL A 20 -2.92 -0.70 3.25
C VAL A 20 -4.14 -1.24 2.52
N ALA A 21 -5.03 -0.37 2.07
CA ALA A 21 -6.20 -0.75 1.28
C ALA A 21 -6.36 0.12 0.03
N LEU A 22 -6.55 -0.52 -1.12
CA LEU A 22 -6.87 0.13 -2.40
C LEU A 22 -8.37 -0.02 -2.70
N LYS A 23 -9.09 1.10 -2.63
CA LYS A 23 -10.53 1.17 -2.94
C LYS A 23 -10.75 1.76 -4.33
N PRO A 24 -11.78 1.30 -5.08
CA PRO A 24 -12.73 0.22 -4.76
C PRO A 24 -12.27 -1.17 -5.27
N VAL A 25 -10.98 -1.34 -5.56
CA VAL A 25 -10.45 -2.59 -6.16
C VAL A 25 -10.57 -3.78 -5.19
N GLY A 26 -10.69 -3.51 -3.89
CA GLY A 26 -10.87 -4.54 -2.86
C GLY A 26 -9.58 -5.24 -2.48
N LEU A 27 -8.43 -4.66 -2.83
CA LEU A 27 -7.13 -5.12 -2.38
C LEU A 27 -6.85 -4.52 -1.01
N SER A 28 -6.41 -5.36 -0.08
CA SER A 28 -5.88 -4.94 1.21
C SER A 28 -4.73 -5.86 1.58
N PHE A 29 -3.67 -5.31 2.17
CA PHE A 29 -2.57 -6.11 2.71
C PHE A 29 -1.98 -5.44 3.96
N PRO A 30 -1.61 -6.23 4.98
CA PRO A 30 -0.82 -5.75 6.09
C PRO A 30 0.68 -5.75 5.70
N LEU A 31 1.43 -4.85 6.32
CA LEU A 31 2.89 -4.85 6.33
C LEU A 31 3.36 -4.82 7.79
N GLU A 32 4.11 -5.83 8.21
CA GLU A 32 4.79 -5.81 9.49
C GLU A 32 6.00 -4.86 9.42
N CYS A 33 6.10 -4.00 10.43
CA CYS A 33 7.16 -3.02 10.58
C CYS A 33 7.91 -3.32 11.86
N VAL A 34 9.24 -3.34 11.76
CA VAL A 34 10.12 -3.66 12.89
C VAL A 34 10.93 -2.44 13.33
N ASP A 35 11.47 -2.53 14.54
CA ASP A 35 12.39 -1.51 15.05
C ASP A 35 13.78 -1.67 14.42
N GLY A 36 14.49 -0.56 14.25
CA GLY A 36 15.90 -0.55 13.84
C GLY A 36 16.16 -0.65 12.33
N GLU A 37 15.18 -1.06 11.53
CA GLU A 37 15.29 -1.15 10.07
C GLU A 37 14.02 -0.70 9.34
N VAL A 38 14.13 -0.53 8.02
CA VAL A 38 12.98 -0.19 7.16
C VAL A 38 12.45 -1.47 6.54
N SER A 39 11.20 -1.80 6.84
CA SER A 39 10.45 -2.84 6.15
C SER A 39 9.80 -2.25 4.90
N SER A 40 9.74 -3.01 3.81
CA SER A 40 9.14 -2.55 2.56
C SER A 40 8.32 -3.62 1.85
N THR A 41 7.33 -3.18 1.09
CA THR A 41 6.59 -4.04 0.15
C THR A 41 6.29 -3.26 -1.12
N TYR A 42 6.27 -3.96 -2.24
CA TYR A 42 5.88 -3.45 -3.55
C TYR A 42 4.84 -4.39 -4.14
N ASN A 43 3.67 -3.85 -4.47
CA ASN A 43 2.57 -4.61 -5.07
C ASN A 43 2.13 -3.92 -6.36
N GLU A 44 2.29 -4.61 -7.49
CA GLU A 44 1.73 -4.19 -8.77
C GLU A 44 0.40 -4.92 -9.05
N ILE A 45 -0.60 -4.14 -9.44
CA ILE A 45 -1.98 -4.61 -9.50
C ILE A 45 -2.52 -4.33 -10.89
N GLN A 46 -2.90 -5.39 -11.59
CA GLN A 46 -3.53 -5.25 -12.90
C GLN A 46 -5.03 -5.01 -12.75
N LEU A 47 -5.50 -3.84 -13.18
CA LEU A 47 -6.90 -3.46 -13.04
C LEU A 47 -7.77 -4.21 -14.06
N LYS A 48 -8.75 -4.96 -13.57
CA LYS A 48 -9.69 -5.71 -14.42
C LYS A 48 -10.62 -4.80 -15.24
N ARG A 49 -10.88 -3.59 -14.76
CA ARG A 49 -11.77 -2.60 -15.39
C ARG A 49 -11.20 -1.20 -15.17
N ALA A 50 -11.43 -0.31 -16.13
CA ALA A 50 -11.06 1.10 -15.98
C ALA A 50 -11.84 1.73 -14.83
N ARG A 51 -11.19 2.64 -14.09
CA ARG A 51 -11.78 3.41 -12.99
C ARG A 51 -11.44 4.87 -13.21
N SER A 52 -12.40 5.76 -12.96
CA SER A 52 -12.18 7.22 -13.00
C SER A 52 -11.43 7.73 -11.78
N GLU A 53 -11.53 7.02 -10.66
CA GLU A 53 -10.93 7.38 -9.39
C GLU A 53 -10.58 6.14 -8.56
N GLY A 54 -9.68 6.33 -7.60
CA GLY A 54 -9.31 5.36 -6.59
C GLY A 54 -8.66 6.05 -5.40
N SER A 55 -8.61 5.36 -4.27
CA SER A 55 -7.98 5.88 -3.06
C SER A 55 -7.15 4.79 -2.39
N VAL A 56 -5.95 5.14 -1.96
CA VAL A 56 -5.16 4.34 -1.03
C VAL A 56 -5.44 4.82 0.38
N GLN A 57 -5.92 3.93 1.24
CA GLN A 57 -6.08 4.18 2.68
C GLN A 57 -4.96 3.48 3.43
N ILE A 58 -4.29 4.21 4.33
CA ILE A 58 -3.26 3.69 5.22
C ILE A 58 -3.73 3.84 6.66
N THR A 59 -3.62 2.77 7.44
CA THR A 59 -3.84 2.77 8.88
C THR A 59 -2.57 2.29 9.56
N ALA A 60 -2.02 3.09 10.48
CA ALA A 60 -0.75 2.80 11.13
C ALA A 60 -0.80 3.27 12.60
N PRO A 61 -0.18 2.54 13.54
CA PRO A 61 0.06 3.03 14.89
C PRO A 61 0.92 4.29 14.89
N SER A 62 0.75 5.16 15.88
CA SER A 62 1.56 6.38 16.02
C SER A 62 3.05 6.12 16.28
N THR A 63 3.43 4.89 16.64
CA THR A 63 4.82 4.45 16.81
C THR A 63 5.52 4.15 15.49
N VAL A 64 4.79 4.09 14.37
CA VAL A 64 5.31 3.73 13.05
C VAL A 64 5.42 4.96 12.16
N SER A 65 6.63 5.22 11.66
CA SER A 65 6.83 6.16 10.55
C SER A 65 6.68 5.41 9.23
N TRP A 66 5.99 6.00 8.26
CA TRP A 66 5.69 5.34 6.99
C TRP A 66 5.80 6.31 5.81
N SER A 67 6.03 5.75 4.63
CA SER A 67 5.96 6.46 3.35
C SER A 67 5.25 5.60 2.31
N LEU A 68 4.63 6.28 1.35
CA LEU A 68 3.84 5.68 0.28
C LEU A 68 4.31 6.25 -1.06
N THR A 69 4.52 5.36 -2.02
CA THR A 69 4.65 5.69 -3.44
C THR A 69 3.54 5.01 -4.21
N VAL A 70 2.89 5.76 -5.11
CA VAL A 70 1.85 5.25 -6.01
C VAL A 70 2.23 5.60 -7.44
N GLU A 71 2.18 4.62 -8.33
CA GLU A 71 2.51 4.75 -9.76
C GLU A 71 1.39 4.14 -10.60
N GLN A 72 1.11 4.74 -11.77
CA GLN A 72 0.05 4.34 -12.71
C GLN A 72 0.50 4.54 -14.16
#